data_AF-A0A924CBR6-F1
#
_entry.id   AF-A0A924CBR6-F1
#
_cell.length_a   1.000
_cell.length_b   1.000
_cell.length_c   1.000
_cell.angle_alpha   90.00
_cell.angle_beta   90.00
_cell.angle_gamma   90.00
#
_symmetry.space_group_name_H-M   'P 1'
#
loop_
_entity.id
_entity.type
_entity.pdbx_description
1 polymer ?
#
loop_
_entity_poly.entity_id
_entity_poly.type
_entity_poly.pdbx_seq_one_letter_code
_entity_poly.pdbx_strand_id
1 'polypeptide(L)'
;MKFTPLIAALVAVPALVAGAVPVAVLGAVPAAAQVSALKGLDTSAPIDVDAARIEIQDAANQAVFSGAVVIRQGKLTLYADSVKVLYTRQTGDPQMQRLDARGNVRLVSPTERATADVGIYDVDGRIITMTGNVTLDRGGSMLKGQRLVLNLVTGQSSFDARGPGPSAPAGRVTGRFLVPQRK
;
A
#
# COMPACT_ATOMS: atom_id res chain seq x y z
N MET A 1 -35.68 -17.39 52.56
CA MET A 1 -36.75 -16.36 52.59
C MET A 1 -37.16 -16.13 51.14
N LYS A 2 -38.18 -16.85 50.62
CA LYS A 2 -39.60 -16.43 50.45
C LYS A 2 -39.69 -15.15 49.57
N PHE A 3 -40.35 -15.07 48.40
CA PHE A 3 -41.69 -15.50 47.98
C PHE A 3 -41.84 -15.46 46.44
N THR A 4 -42.54 -16.43 45.87
CA THR A 4 -43.26 -16.38 44.56
C THR A 4 -44.55 -15.52 44.71
N PRO A 5 -45.23 -15.01 43.64
CA PRO A 5 -46.08 -15.88 42.81
C PRO A 5 -46.30 -15.49 41.32
N LEU A 6 -46.78 -16.52 40.62
CA LEU A 6 -47.51 -16.65 39.35
C LEU A 6 -48.67 -15.65 39.17
N ILE A 7 -48.98 -15.22 37.93
CA ILE A 7 -50.34 -15.02 37.37
C ILE A 7 -50.23 -15.00 35.83
N ALA A 8 -51.08 -15.80 35.18
CA ALA A 8 -51.35 -15.82 33.75
C ALA A 8 -52.61 -14.99 33.44
N ALA A 9 -52.67 -14.28 32.32
CA ALA A 9 -53.94 -13.91 31.68
C ALA A 9 -53.78 -13.52 30.19
N LEU A 10 -54.62 -14.18 29.40
CA LEU A 10 -54.91 -14.11 27.97
C LEU A 10 -55.72 -12.85 27.61
N VAL A 11 -55.38 -12.13 26.53
CA VAL A 11 -56.34 -11.39 25.68
C VAL A 11 -55.87 -11.42 24.22
N ALA A 12 -56.79 -11.70 23.32
CA ALA A 12 -56.61 -11.87 21.88
C ALA A 12 -57.19 -10.69 21.07
N VAL A 13 -57.13 -10.85 19.74
CA VAL A 13 -57.86 -10.17 18.62
C VAL A 13 -57.23 -8.84 18.11
N PRO A 14 -57.36 -8.46 16.81
CA PRO A 14 -56.34 -8.57 15.75
C PRO A 14 -56.30 -7.30 14.82
N ALA A 15 -55.87 -7.46 13.56
CA ALA A 15 -55.98 -6.55 12.39
C ALA A 15 -54.73 -5.68 12.10
N LEU A 16 -53.94 -6.01 11.07
CA LEU A 16 -54.09 -5.65 9.65
C LEU A 16 -53.67 -4.18 9.37
N VAL A 17 -52.57 -4.00 8.62
CA VAL A 17 -52.49 -3.22 7.35
C VAL A 17 -51.02 -2.87 7.04
N ALA A 18 -50.57 -3.41 5.90
CA ALA A 18 -49.67 -2.87 4.88
C ALA A 18 -48.43 -2.03 5.25
N GLY A 19 -47.26 -2.53 4.82
CA GLY A 19 -46.07 -1.68 4.66
C GLY A 19 -44.74 -2.44 4.62
N ALA A 20 -44.64 -3.54 3.86
CA ALA A 20 -43.36 -4.22 3.68
C ALA A 20 -42.47 -3.43 2.70
N VAL A 21 -41.67 -2.50 3.22
CA VAL A 21 -40.46 -2.03 2.53
C VAL A 21 -39.30 -2.90 3.03
N PRO A 22 -38.75 -3.82 2.23
CA PRO A 22 -37.52 -4.48 2.62
C PRO A 22 -36.42 -3.43 2.56
N VAL A 23 -36.01 -2.92 3.73
CA VAL A 23 -34.79 -2.14 3.87
C VAL A 23 -33.65 -3.09 3.53
N ALA A 24 -33.16 -2.99 2.30
CA ALA A 24 -31.95 -3.64 1.85
C ALA A 24 -30.79 -3.13 2.72
N VAL A 25 -30.43 -3.91 3.74
CA VAL A 25 -29.17 -3.73 4.46
C VAL A 25 -28.07 -3.98 3.44
N LEU A 26 -27.54 -2.91 2.85
CA LEU A 26 -26.25 -2.90 2.17
C LEU A 26 -25.21 -3.27 3.22
N GLY A 27 -24.96 -4.57 3.36
CA GLY A 27 -23.80 -5.08 4.08
C GLY A 27 -22.56 -4.50 3.42
N ALA A 28 -21.96 -3.50 4.06
CA ALA A 28 -20.63 -3.04 3.74
C ALA A 28 -19.68 -4.22 3.97
N VAL A 29 -19.40 -4.97 2.90
CA VAL A 29 -18.25 -5.87 2.88
C VAL A 29 -17.05 -4.97 3.15
N PRO A 30 -16.30 -5.18 4.26
CA PRO A 30 -15.10 -4.41 4.49
C PRO A 30 -14.20 -4.66 3.29
N ALA A 31 -13.80 -3.59 2.62
CA ALA A 31 -12.74 -3.62 1.64
C ALA A 31 -11.52 -4.20 2.36
N ALA A 32 -11.31 -5.51 2.22
CA ALA A 32 -10.17 -6.19 2.78
C ALA A 32 -8.94 -5.57 2.13
N ALA A 33 -8.31 -4.64 2.85
CA ALA A 33 -7.00 -4.13 2.54
C ALA A 33 -6.10 -5.36 2.38
N GLN A 34 -5.81 -5.73 1.13
CA GLN A 34 -5.09 -6.94 0.83
C GLN A 34 -3.70 -6.78 1.44
N VAL A 35 -3.40 -7.62 2.42
CA VAL A 35 -2.10 -7.64 3.08
C VAL A 35 -1.05 -7.97 2.02
N SER A 36 -0.20 -7.00 1.72
CA SER A 36 1.03 -7.07 0.93
C SER A 36 2.01 -8.09 1.48
N ALA A 37 2.74 -8.78 0.61
CA ALA A 37 3.78 -9.73 0.98
C ALA A 37 5.10 -9.00 1.25
N LEU A 38 5.05 -7.67 1.14
CA LEU A 38 6.03 -6.74 1.65
C LEU A 38 5.89 -6.57 3.18
N LYS A 39 4.85 -7.18 3.80
CA LYS A 39 4.77 -7.37 5.25
C LYS A 39 5.80 -8.42 5.69
N GLY A 40 6.76 -8.00 6.51
CA GLY A 40 7.86 -8.85 6.97
C GLY A 40 9.17 -8.66 6.21
N LEU A 41 9.31 -7.56 5.47
CA LEU A 41 10.63 -7.12 5.03
C LEU A 41 11.47 -6.68 6.22
N ASP A 42 12.73 -7.07 6.22
CA ASP A 42 13.74 -6.62 7.19
C ASP A 42 14.04 -5.14 6.93
N THR A 43 13.18 -4.24 7.41
CA THR A 43 13.41 -2.78 7.36
C THR A 43 14.65 -2.33 8.14
N SER A 44 15.26 -3.25 8.90
CA SER A 44 16.52 -3.04 9.63
C SER A 44 17.76 -3.50 8.85
N ALA A 45 17.59 -4.11 7.68
CA ALA A 45 18.72 -4.53 6.85
C ALA A 45 19.45 -3.30 6.27
N PRO A 46 20.79 -3.37 6.06
CA PRO A 46 21.55 -2.32 5.40
C PRO A 46 20.93 -1.95 4.03
N ILE A 47 20.99 -0.66 3.70
CA ILE A 47 20.57 -0.13 2.40
C ILE A 47 21.83 0.09 1.56
N ASP A 48 22.03 -0.76 0.56
CA ASP A 48 23.10 -0.62 -0.42
C ASP A 48 22.57 0.14 -1.65
N VAL A 49 23.29 1.17 -2.09
CA VAL A 49 22.95 1.96 -3.27
C VAL A 49 24.09 1.86 -4.29
N ASP A 50 23.78 1.39 -5.50
CA ASP A 50 24.68 1.32 -6.64
C ASP A 50 24.17 2.27 -7.74
N ALA A 51 25.06 3.08 -8.33
CA ALA A 51 24.72 4.03 -9.38
C ALA A 51 25.96 4.45 -10.19
N ALA A 52 25.76 4.90 -11.42
CA ALA A 52 26.85 5.42 -12.25
C ALA A 52 27.45 6.74 -11.75
N ARG A 53 26.62 7.61 -11.12
CA ARG A 53 27.05 8.89 -10.58
C ARG A 53 26.33 9.21 -9.27
N ILE A 54 27.09 9.75 -8.32
CA ILE A 54 26.59 10.34 -7.07
C ILE A 54 26.96 11.82 -7.02
N GLU A 55 26.00 12.65 -6.62
CA GLU A 55 26.19 14.06 -6.33
C GLU A 55 25.71 14.34 -4.91
N ILE A 56 26.61 14.81 -4.06
CA ILE A 56 26.30 15.13 -2.65
C ILE A 56 26.07 16.64 -2.56
N GLN A 57 24.90 17.00 -2.04
CA GLN A 57 24.50 18.39 -1.84
C GLN A 57 24.32 18.63 -0.34
N ASP A 58 25.44 18.78 0.37
CA ASP A 58 25.45 18.96 1.83
C ASP A 58 24.69 20.21 2.28
N ALA A 59 24.71 21.29 1.49
CA ALA A 59 23.95 22.51 1.79
C ALA A 59 22.44 22.26 1.87
N ALA A 60 21.94 21.22 1.21
CA ALA A 60 20.54 20.83 1.18
C ALA A 60 20.28 19.48 1.88
N ASN A 61 21.28 18.90 2.55
CA ASN A 61 21.23 17.60 3.21
C ASN A 61 20.62 16.49 2.31
N GLN A 62 21.04 16.46 1.04
CA GLN A 62 20.55 15.48 0.07
C GLN A 62 21.68 14.92 -0.79
N ALA A 63 21.55 13.67 -1.20
CA ALA A 63 22.41 13.01 -2.17
C ALA A 63 21.58 12.57 -3.39
N VAL A 64 22.08 12.82 -4.59
CA VAL A 64 21.41 12.46 -5.84
C VAL A 64 22.25 11.41 -6.56
N PHE A 65 21.66 10.24 -6.73
CA PHE A 65 22.19 9.10 -7.47
C PHE A 65 21.55 9.08 -8.85
N SER A 66 22.34 8.87 -9.90
CA SER A 66 21.84 8.85 -11.28
C SER A 66 22.59 7.86 -12.16
N GLY A 67 21.94 7.43 -13.24
CA GLY A 67 22.49 6.49 -14.21
C GLY A 67 22.34 5.05 -13.76
N ALA A 68 21.13 4.51 -13.93
CA ALA A 68 20.76 3.13 -13.58
C ALA A 68 21.01 2.79 -12.10
N VAL A 69 20.28 3.48 -11.22
CA VAL A 69 20.39 3.29 -9.77
C VAL A 69 19.76 1.96 -9.36
N VAL A 70 20.47 1.20 -8.54
CA VAL A 70 20.00 -0.05 -7.93
C VAL A 70 20.14 0.06 -6.41
N ILE A 71 19.02 0.00 -5.70
CA ILE A 71 18.99 -0.01 -4.24
C ILE A 71 18.61 -1.40 -3.76
N ARG A 72 19.40 -1.96 -2.85
CA ARG A 72 19.17 -3.28 -2.26
C ARG A 72 18.99 -3.15 -0.76
N GLN A 73 17.93 -3.77 -0.25
CA GLN A 73 17.68 -3.88 1.18
C GLN A 73 17.18 -5.30 1.49
N GLY A 74 18.06 -6.14 2.03
CA GLY A 74 17.77 -7.56 2.24
C GLY A 74 17.39 -8.26 0.92
N LYS A 75 16.13 -8.70 0.81
CA LYS A 75 15.58 -9.37 -0.40
C LYS A 75 14.85 -8.42 -1.35
N LEU A 76 14.77 -7.13 -1.01
CA LEU A 76 14.14 -6.11 -1.81
C LEU A 76 15.18 -5.45 -2.73
N THR A 77 14.82 -5.26 -4.00
CA THR A 77 15.64 -4.48 -4.92
C THR A 77 14.79 -3.46 -5.65
N LEU A 78 15.18 -2.20 -5.59
CA LEU A 78 14.57 -1.08 -6.28
C LEU A 78 15.51 -0.63 -7.41
N TYR A 79 14.99 -0.57 -8.63
CA TYR A 79 15.66 -0.01 -9.79
C TYR A 79 15.02 1.33 -10.15
N ALA A 80 15.82 2.32 -10.55
CA ALA A 80 15.34 3.60 -11.05
C ALA A 80 16.41 4.29 -11.90
N ASP A 81 16.01 5.24 -12.74
CA ASP A 81 16.97 6.04 -13.52
C ASP A 81 17.72 7.04 -12.65
N SER A 82 17.05 7.59 -11.63
CA SER A 82 17.63 8.51 -10.65
C SER A 82 16.95 8.38 -9.29
N VAL A 83 17.73 8.49 -8.21
CA VAL A 83 17.22 8.48 -6.84
C VAL A 83 17.81 9.64 -6.06
N LYS A 84 16.95 10.39 -5.39
CA LYS A 84 17.35 11.42 -4.43
C LYS A 84 17.13 10.90 -3.01
N VAL A 85 18.17 10.92 -2.20
CA VAL A 85 18.13 10.53 -0.79
C VAL A 85 18.21 11.79 0.05
N LEU A 86 17.21 12.03 0.89
CA LEU A 86 17.24 13.06 1.92
C LEU A 86 17.68 12.42 3.23
N TYR A 87 18.70 12.99 3.86
CA TYR A 87 19.22 12.54 5.14
C TYR A 87 19.16 13.66 6.17
N THR A 88 18.97 13.29 7.44
CA THR A 88 19.14 14.20 8.58
C THR A 88 20.50 13.96 9.21
N ARG A 89 21.16 15.06 9.56
CA ARG A 89 22.40 15.06 10.34
C ARG A 89 22.06 15.45 11.77
N GLN A 90 21.34 14.57 12.47
CA GLN A 90 21.14 14.69 13.92
C GLN A 90 22.29 13.97 14.61
N THR A 91 22.75 14.49 15.76
CA THR A 91 23.97 14.09 16.49
C THR A 91 24.24 12.58 16.43
N GLY A 92 25.06 12.13 15.48
CA GLY A 92 25.27 10.70 15.16
C GLY A 92 25.40 10.41 13.66
N ASP A 93 25.22 9.14 13.29
CA ASP A 93 25.25 8.67 11.89
C ASP A 93 24.13 9.29 11.05
N PRO A 94 24.37 9.63 9.77
CA PRO A 94 23.36 10.20 8.89
C PRO A 94 22.17 9.24 8.76
N GLN A 95 21.00 9.68 9.24
CA GLN A 95 19.76 8.92 9.15
C GLN A 95 19.07 9.27 7.82
N MET A 96 18.82 8.26 6.98
CA MET A 96 18.02 8.44 5.78
C MET A 96 16.56 8.66 6.17
N GLN A 97 15.97 9.79 5.80
CA GLN A 97 14.55 10.07 6.04
C GLN A 97 13.69 9.58 4.88
N ARG A 98 14.16 9.85 3.66
CA ARG A 98 13.34 9.72 2.47
C ARG A 98 14.15 9.45 1.22
N LEU A 99 13.63 8.57 0.37
CA LEU A 99 14.17 8.29 -0.95
C LEU A 99 13.12 8.60 -2.01
N ASP A 100 13.46 9.47 -2.95
CA ASP A 100 12.65 9.81 -4.12
C ASP A 100 13.30 9.20 -5.37
N ALA A 101 12.76 8.08 -5.83
CA ALA A 101 13.11 7.42 -7.08
C ALA A 101 12.27 7.95 -8.25
N ARG A 102 12.92 8.21 -9.39
CA ARG A 102 12.27 8.70 -10.61
C ARG A 102 12.81 7.99 -11.84
N GLY A 103 11.92 7.73 -12.79
CA GLY A 103 12.24 7.10 -14.07
C GLY A 103 12.35 5.59 -13.94
N ASN A 104 11.53 4.86 -14.71
CA ASN A 104 11.52 3.40 -14.80
C ASN A 104 11.61 2.69 -13.42
N VAL A 105 10.84 3.18 -12.45
CA VAL A 105 10.92 2.70 -11.07
C VAL A 105 10.38 1.29 -11.00
N ARG A 106 11.21 0.34 -10.55
CA ARG A 106 10.84 -1.07 -10.47
C ARG A 106 11.28 -1.66 -9.16
N LEU A 107 10.32 -2.05 -8.35
CA LEU A 107 10.50 -2.74 -7.09
C LEU A 107 10.35 -4.24 -7.31
N VAL A 108 11.34 -5.01 -6.88
CA VAL A 108 11.37 -6.47 -7.00
C VAL A 108 11.58 -7.05 -5.61
N SER A 109 10.65 -7.90 -5.20
CA SER A 109 10.77 -8.75 -4.02
C SER A 109 10.67 -10.23 -4.45
N PRO A 110 10.90 -11.20 -3.54
CA PRO A 110 10.81 -12.63 -3.88
C PRO A 110 9.41 -13.05 -4.35
N THR A 111 8.37 -12.36 -3.90
CA THR A 111 6.97 -12.73 -4.11
C THR A 111 6.22 -11.75 -5.02
N GLU A 112 6.74 -10.53 -5.19
CA GLU A 112 6.04 -9.43 -5.84
C GLU A 112 6.97 -8.58 -6.70
N ARG A 113 6.39 -7.97 -7.74
CA ARG A 113 7.08 -7.02 -8.62
C ARG A 113 6.18 -5.82 -8.86
N ALA A 114 6.60 -4.63 -8.49
CA ALA A 114 5.89 -3.39 -8.76
C ALA A 114 6.67 -2.51 -9.72
N THR A 115 6.02 -1.90 -10.71
CA THR A 115 6.60 -0.90 -11.61
C THR A 115 5.81 0.39 -11.55
N ALA A 116 6.47 1.54 -11.67
CA ALA A 116 5.87 2.87 -11.71
C ALA A 116 6.81 3.90 -12.35
N ASP A 117 6.31 5.10 -12.61
CA ASP A 117 7.13 6.21 -13.11
C ASP A 117 7.92 6.89 -11.98
N VAL A 118 7.32 6.97 -10.79
CA VAL A 118 7.89 7.61 -9.59
C VAL A 118 7.63 6.72 -8.37
N GLY A 119 8.63 6.60 -7.49
CA GLY A 119 8.54 5.92 -6.21
C GLY A 119 9.10 6.79 -5.09
N ILE A 120 8.35 6.95 -4.02
CA ILE A 120 8.76 7.67 -2.83
C ILE A 120 8.77 6.66 -1.69
N TYR A 121 9.92 6.46 -1.06
CA TYR A 121 10.03 5.66 0.15
C TYR A 121 10.32 6.57 1.33
N ASP A 122 9.36 6.63 2.26
CA ASP A 122 9.50 7.27 3.55
C ASP A 122 10.01 6.23 4.54
N VAL A 123 11.25 6.43 5.02
CA VAL A 123 11.93 5.50 5.91
C VAL A 123 11.35 5.58 7.31
N ASP A 124 11.05 6.79 7.79
CA ASP A 124 10.46 7.06 9.11
C ASP A 124 9.05 6.46 9.21
N GLY A 125 8.21 6.75 8.22
CA GLY A 125 6.85 6.23 8.12
C GLY A 125 6.78 4.77 7.69
N ARG A 126 7.87 4.22 7.12
CA ARG A 126 7.95 2.91 6.47
C ARG A 126 6.85 2.73 5.42
N ILE A 127 6.62 3.78 4.63
CA ILE A 127 5.59 3.83 3.59
C ILE A 127 6.27 3.99 2.23
N ILE A 128 5.94 3.09 1.30
CA ILE A 128 6.32 3.22 -0.11
C ILE A 128 5.10 3.73 -0.88
N THR A 129 5.24 4.87 -1.55
CA THR A 129 4.24 5.43 -2.45
C THR A 129 4.77 5.40 -3.87
N MET A 130 4.14 4.62 -4.73
CA MET A 130 4.44 4.56 -6.16
C MET A 130 3.33 5.23 -6.95
N THR A 131 3.70 6.01 -7.97
CA THR A 131 2.74 6.80 -8.76
C THR A 131 3.15 6.81 -10.22
N GLY A 132 2.15 6.86 -11.10
CA GLY A 132 2.34 6.86 -12.55
C GLY A 132 2.51 5.44 -13.08
N ASN A 133 1.60 5.04 -13.98
CA ASN A 133 1.59 3.74 -14.67
C ASN A 133 1.87 2.54 -13.74
N VAL A 134 1.27 2.56 -12.55
CA VAL A 134 1.61 1.60 -11.51
C VAL A 134 1.09 0.23 -11.88
N THR A 135 1.97 -0.76 -11.88
CA THR A 135 1.61 -2.14 -12.10
C THR A 135 2.25 -3.04 -11.06
N LEU A 136 1.44 -3.79 -10.31
CA LEU A 136 1.90 -4.82 -9.37
C LEU A 136 1.60 -6.19 -9.94
N ASP A 137 2.63 -7.03 -10.06
CA ASP A 137 2.52 -8.47 -10.30
C ASP A 137 2.79 -9.22 -9.00
N ARG A 138 1.83 -10.06 -8.61
CA ARG A 138 1.90 -10.89 -7.42
C ARG A 138 1.52 -12.32 -7.79
N GLY A 139 2.53 -13.15 -8.04
CA GLY A 139 2.34 -14.58 -8.33
C GLY A 139 1.38 -14.84 -9.51
N GLY A 140 1.41 -13.98 -10.53
CA GLY A 140 0.53 -14.09 -11.71
C GLY A 140 -0.79 -13.32 -11.63
N SER A 141 -1.09 -12.66 -10.50
CA SER A 141 -2.15 -11.65 -10.44
C SER A 141 -1.55 -10.28 -10.75
N MET A 142 -2.04 -9.64 -11.82
CA MET A 142 -1.58 -8.31 -12.23
C MET A 142 -2.62 -7.26 -11.87
N LEU A 143 -2.20 -6.27 -11.08
CA LEU A 143 -3.00 -5.13 -10.64
C LEU A 143 -2.42 -3.87 -11.29
N LYS A 144 -3.26 -3.11 -11.99
CA LYS A 144 -2.88 -1.82 -12.58
C LYS A 144 -3.64 -0.68 -11.93
N GLY A 145 -2.95 0.42 -11.65
CA GLY A 145 -3.51 1.61 -11.03
C GLY A 145 -2.69 2.86 -11.29
N GLN A 146 -3.18 4.01 -10.83
CA GLN A 146 -2.47 5.27 -10.95
C GLN A 146 -1.53 5.52 -9.77
N ARG A 147 -1.89 4.98 -8.59
CA ARG A 147 -1.15 5.12 -7.34
C ARG A 147 -1.21 3.82 -6.53
N LEU A 148 -0.07 3.43 -5.97
CA LEU A 148 0.05 2.37 -4.99
C LEU A 148 0.67 2.96 -3.73
N VAL A 149 0.00 2.79 -2.60
CA VAL A 149 0.55 3.09 -1.28
C VAL A 149 0.71 1.78 -0.54
N LEU A 150 1.91 1.56 -0.04
CA LEU A 150 2.26 0.36 0.68
C LEU A 150 2.78 0.75 2.05
N ASN A 151 2.11 0.26 3.09
CA ASN A 151 2.59 0.38 4.45
C ASN A 151 3.37 -0.89 4.82
N LEU A 152 4.67 -0.77 5.10
CA LEU A 152 5.54 -1.91 5.42
C LEU A 152 5.32 -2.41 6.87
N VAL A 153 4.76 -1.59 7.76
CA VAL A 153 4.44 -1.95 9.15
C VAL A 153 3.22 -2.86 9.19
N THR A 154 2.10 -2.37 8.65
CA THR A 154 0.84 -3.11 8.64
C THR A 154 0.78 -4.10 7.49
N GLY A 155 1.69 -3.97 6.52
CA GLY A 155 1.66 -4.71 5.27
C GLY A 155 0.46 -4.37 4.41
N GLN A 156 -0.26 -3.28 4.62
CA GLN A 156 -1.42 -2.97 3.79
C GLN A 156 -0.97 -2.40 2.45
N SER A 157 -1.47 -2.97 1.34
CA SER A 157 -1.36 -2.37 0.01
C SER A 157 -2.67 -1.69 -0.33
N SER A 158 -2.64 -0.39 -0.58
CA SER A 158 -3.77 0.37 -1.09
C SER A 158 -3.50 0.78 -2.54
N PHE A 159 -4.39 0.40 -3.45
CA PHE A 159 -4.36 0.82 -4.84
C PHE A 159 -5.43 1.88 -5.05
N ASP A 160 -5.02 3.05 -5.51
CA ASP A 160 -5.94 4.10 -5.91
C ASP A 160 -5.89 4.30 -7.43
N ALA A 161 -7.07 4.41 -8.01
CA ALA A 161 -7.24 4.72 -9.42
C ALA A 161 -7.25 6.23 -9.68
N ARG A 162 -7.40 7.04 -8.63
CA ARG A 162 -7.37 8.50 -8.69
C ARG A 162 -5.91 8.96 -8.69
N GLY A 163 -5.59 9.84 -9.63
CA GLY A 163 -4.28 10.50 -9.68
C GLY A 163 -4.02 11.41 -8.48
N PRO A 164 -2.79 11.92 -8.32
CA PRO A 164 -2.45 12.83 -7.22
C PRO A 164 -3.24 14.14 -7.36
N GLY A 165 -4.20 14.38 -6.47
CA GLY A 165 -4.97 15.63 -6.36
C GLY A 165 -6.47 15.42 -6.15
N PRO A 166 -7.18 16.36 -5.50
CA PRO A 166 -8.63 16.27 -5.25
C PRO A 166 -9.47 16.27 -6.53
N SER A 167 -8.90 16.77 -7.63
CA SER A 167 -9.57 16.96 -8.93
C SER A 167 -9.16 15.92 -9.99
N ALA A 168 -8.35 14.92 -9.65
CA ALA A 168 -7.94 13.91 -10.63
C ALA A 168 -9.15 13.04 -11.04
N PRO A 169 -9.33 12.76 -12.35
CA PRO A 169 -10.39 11.88 -12.83
C PRO A 169 -10.34 10.55 -12.07
N ALA A 170 -11.49 10.02 -11.67
CA ALA A 170 -11.57 8.70 -11.06
C ALA A 170 -11.15 7.65 -12.11
N GLY A 171 -9.90 7.19 -12.06
CA GLY A 171 -9.44 6.09 -12.89
C GLY A 171 -10.17 4.78 -12.53
N ARG A 172 -9.79 3.69 -13.19
CA ARG A 172 -10.27 2.33 -12.88
C ARG A 172 -9.10 1.48 -12.41
N VAL A 173 -9.19 0.87 -11.23
CA VAL A 173 -8.28 -0.24 -10.88
C VAL A 173 -8.78 -1.46 -11.65
N THR A 174 -7.96 -1.98 -12.56
CA THR A 174 -8.29 -3.21 -13.30
C THR A 174 -7.34 -4.31 -12.83
N GLY A 175 -7.90 -5.43 -12.36
CA GLY A 175 -7.15 -6.57 -11.88
C GLY A 175 -7.60 -7.84 -12.58
N ARG A 176 -6.64 -8.67 -13.02
CA ARG A 176 -6.90 -10.02 -13.51
C ARG A 176 -6.36 -11.01 -12.49
N PHE A 177 -7.24 -11.85 -11.95
CA PHE A 177 -6.88 -12.95 -11.05
C PHE A 177 -6.86 -14.26 -11.84
N LEU A 178 -5.79 -15.04 -11.70
CA LEU A 178 -5.73 -16.39 -12.27
C LEU A 178 -6.39 -17.37 -11.30
N VAL A 179 -7.35 -18.16 -11.77
CA VAL A 179 -8.00 -19.21 -10.98
C VAL A 179 -7.11 -20.46 -11.04
N PRO A 180 -6.64 -20.99 -9.90
CA PRO A 180 -5.89 -22.24 -9.89
C PRO A 180 -6.78 -23.39 -10.38
N GLN A 181 -6.36 -24.09 -11.43
CA GLN A 181 -7.03 -25.30 -11.90
C GLN A 181 -6.75 -26.41 -10.88
N ARG A 182 -7.77 -26.82 -10.10
CA ARG A 182 -7.68 -28.03 -9.28
C ARG A 182 -7.77 -29.21 -10.25
N LYS A 183 -6.70 -30.00 -10.33
CA LYS A 183 -6.69 -31.28 -11.03
C LYS A 183 -7.21 -32.39 -10.11
#